data_AF-A0A428WVW7-F1
#
_entry.id   AF-A0A428WVW7-F1
#
_cell.length_a   1.000
_cell.length_b   1.000
_cell.length_c   1.000
_cell.angle_alpha   90.00
_cell.angle_beta   90.00
_cell.angle_gamma   90.00
#
_symmetry.space_group_name_H-M   'P 1'
#
loop_
_entity.id
_entity.type
_entity.pdbx_description
1 polymer ?
#
loop_
_entity_poly.entity_id
_entity_poly.type
_entity_poly.pdbx_seq_one_letter_code
_entity_poly.pdbx_strand_id
1 'polypeptide(L)'
;MTDGQSDDGYQDGTQHASVHRLADVSSDMATATRSAVRAAQTAVEVIQRLEASSTEIGKVVELIATIAKQTNLLALNATIEAARAGEAGRGFAVVASEVKDLANETAVATSEIGGQVGGIRSDTQDAVSAIEEMRGLIEELDRCQQVISGIVLEQQAG
;
A
#
# COMPACT_ATOMS: atom_id res chain seq x y z
N MET A 1 -36.70 64.92 12.42
CA MET A 1 -35.34 64.49 12.07
C MET A 1 -35.26 63.02 12.44
N THR A 2 -35.59 62.23 11.44
CA THR A 2 -35.63 60.78 11.41
C THR A 2 -34.23 60.24 11.17
N ASP A 3 -33.95 59.07 11.75
CA ASP A 3 -33.40 57.88 11.07
C ASP A 3 -32.37 57.19 11.97
N GLY A 4 -32.73 56.00 12.45
CA GLY A 4 -31.93 55.23 13.42
C GLY A 4 -32.52 53.89 13.84
N GLN A 5 -33.48 53.32 13.10
CA GLN A 5 -34.12 52.05 13.46
C GLN A 5 -34.16 51.00 12.32
N SER A 6 -33.21 51.04 11.39
CA SER A 6 -33.27 50.20 10.17
C SER A 6 -32.09 49.24 9.97
N ASP A 7 -31.26 48.96 11.00
CA ASP A 7 -30.05 48.11 10.84
C ASP A 7 -30.13 46.74 11.55
N ASP A 8 -31.03 46.58 12.53
CA ASP A 8 -31.09 45.37 13.38
C ASP A 8 -31.70 44.14 12.65
N GLY A 9 -32.73 44.36 11.83
CA GLY A 9 -33.40 43.29 11.07
C GLY A 9 -32.59 42.74 9.88
N TYR A 10 -31.53 43.42 9.44
CA TYR A 10 -30.66 42.94 8.35
C TYR A 10 -29.54 42.02 8.87
N GLN A 11 -29.11 42.22 10.13
CA GLN A 11 -28.11 41.37 10.79
C GLN A 11 -28.68 40.00 11.19
N ASP A 12 -29.93 39.95 11.65
CA ASP A 12 -30.62 38.71 12.04
C ASP A 12 -30.85 37.76 10.84
N GLY A 13 -31.35 38.27 9.70
CA GLY A 13 -31.55 37.48 8.50
C GLY A 13 -30.26 36.95 7.85
N THR A 14 -29.14 37.67 8.00
CA THR A 14 -27.82 37.24 7.50
C THR A 14 -27.14 36.24 8.45
N GLN A 15 -27.36 36.34 9.76
CA GLN A 15 -26.94 35.33 10.74
C GLN A 15 -27.67 34.00 10.52
N HIS A 16 -29.01 34.00 10.42
CA HIS A 16 -29.78 32.78 10.16
C HIS A 16 -29.36 32.07 8.87
N ALA A 17 -29.14 32.82 7.78
CA ALA A 17 -28.66 32.27 6.52
C ALA A 17 -27.24 31.68 6.61
N SER A 18 -26.40 32.22 7.50
CA SER A 18 -25.03 31.73 7.72
C SER A 18 -25.00 30.47 8.57
N VAL A 19 -25.86 30.37 9.60
CA VAL A 19 -26.04 29.17 10.42
C VAL A 19 -26.55 28.00 9.57
N HIS A 20 -27.53 28.24 8.69
CA HIS A 20 -28.04 27.18 7.82
C HIS A 20 -26.97 26.68 6.83
N ARG A 21 -26.21 27.58 6.19
CA ARG A 21 -25.08 27.18 5.33
C ARG A 21 -24.00 26.41 6.10
N LEU A 22 -23.71 26.79 7.34
CA LEU A 22 -22.75 26.08 8.17
C LEU A 22 -23.23 24.67 8.53
N ALA A 23 -24.53 24.50 8.78
CA ALA A 23 -25.16 23.20 8.99
C ALA A 23 -25.00 22.30 7.76
N ASP A 24 -25.28 22.83 6.56
CA ASP A 24 -25.17 22.10 5.30
C ASP A 24 -23.72 21.67 5.04
N VAL A 25 -22.77 22.61 5.16
CA VAL A 25 -21.33 22.30 5.00
C VAL A 25 -20.85 21.28 6.02
N SER A 26 -21.30 21.37 7.28
CA SER A 26 -20.97 20.40 8.32
C SER A 26 -21.48 18.99 7.99
N SER A 27 -22.72 18.89 7.48
CA SER A 27 -23.31 17.62 7.02
C SER A 27 -22.56 17.01 5.82
N ASP A 28 -22.17 17.86 4.86
CA ASP A 28 -21.37 17.46 3.70
C ASP A 28 -19.99 16.95 4.13
N MET A 29 -19.33 17.68 5.05
CA MET A 29 -18.07 17.25 5.65
C MET A 29 -18.19 15.91 6.35
N ALA A 30 -19.25 15.69 7.15
CA ALA A 30 -19.50 14.41 7.81
C ALA A 30 -19.58 13.24 6.80
N THR A 31 -20.24 13.48 5.66
CA THR A 31 -20.38 12.50 4.59
C THR A 31 -19.07 12.23 3.86
N ALA A 32 -18.27 13.27 3.63
CA ALA A 32 -16.93 13.16 3.07
C ALA A 32 -15.99 12.38 4.00
N THR A 33 -15.96 12.70 5.29
CA THR A 33 -15.18 12.01 6.33
C THR A 33 -15.53 10.51 6.37
N ARG A 34 -16.82 10.15 6.43
CA ARG A 34 -17.24 8.74 6.38
C ARG A 34 -16.80 8.03 5.10
N SER A 35 -16.78 8.73 3.98
CA SER A 35 -16.31 8.18 2.71
C SER A 35 -14.80 7.98 2.70
N ALA A 36 -14.04 8.91 3.28
CA ALA A 36 -12.60 8.80 3.46
C ALA A 36 -12.23 7.60 4.36
N VAL A 37 -12.96 7.38 5.47
CA VAL A 37 -12.77 6.18 6.33
C VAL A 37 -12.94 4.90 5.52
N ARG A 38 -14.01 4.79 4.72
CA ARG A 38 -14.25 3.60 3.89
C ARG A 38 -13.16 3.39 2.83
N ALA A 39 -12.69 4.48 2.22
CA ALA A 39 -11.61 4.42 1.24
C ALA A 39 -10.29 3.95 1.88
N ALA A 40 -9.95 4.49 3.06
CA ALA A 40 -8.79 4.07 3.84
C ALA A 40 -8.87 2.59 4.22
N GLN A 41 -10.02 2.12 4.72
CA GLN A 41 -10.24 0.71 5.05
C GLN A 41 -10.04 -0.21 3.83
N THR A 42 -10.60 0.17 2.68
CA THR A 42 -10.45 -0.57 1.43
C THR A 42 -8.99 -0.61 0.98
N ALA A 43 -8.25 0.49 1.13
CA ALA A 43 -6.83 0.55 0.79
C ALA A 43 -5.99 -0.39 1.68
N VAL A 44 -6.27 -0.44 2.99
CA VAL A 44 -5.63 -1.38 3.92
C VAL A 44 -5.87 -2.83 3.47
N GLU A 45 -7.09 -3.19 3.10
CA GLU A 45 -7.40 -4.55 2.62
C GLU A 45 -6.65 -4.91 1.34
N VAL A 46 -6.51 -3.98 0.40
CA VAL A 46 -5.73 -4.18 -0.83
C VAL A 46 -4.26 -4.41 -0.52
N ILE A 47 -3.70 -3.58 0.36
CA ILE A 47 -2.30 -3.67 0.80
C ILE A 47 -2.05 -4.99 1.52
N GLN A 48 -2.93 -5.44 2.41
CA GLN A 48 -2.78 -6.74 3.08
C GLN A 48 -2.75 -7.91 2.08
N ARG A 49 -3.57 -7.86 1.02
CA ARG A 49 -3.51 -8.85 -0.06
C ARG A 49 -2.20 -8.77 -0.84
N LEU A 50 -1.68 -7.57 -1.07
CA LEU A 50 -0.37 -7.37 -1.72
C LEU A 50 0.77 -7.94 -0.86
N GLU A 51 0.76 -7.69 0.44
CA GLU A 51 1.75 -8.25 1.38
C GLU A 51 1.73 -9.79 1.39
N ALA A 52 0.54 -10.38 1.45
CA ALA A 52 0.36 -11.83 1.39
C ALA A 52 0.88 -12.41 0.06
N SER A 53 0.54 -11.78 -1.06
CA SER A 53 1.01 -12.18 -2.39
C SER A 53 2.53 -12.08 -2.52
N SER A 54 3.12 -10.96 -2.12
CA SER A 54 4.57 -10.75 -2.12
C SER A 54 5.30 -11.74 -1.23
N THR A 55 4.73 -12.11 -0.09
CA THR A 55 5.27 -13.15 0.79
C THR A 55 5.28 -14.51 0.11
N GLU A 56 4.20 -14.88 -0.58
CA GLU A 56 4.12 -16.15 -1.29
C GLU A 56 5.08 -16.20 -2.49
N ILE A 57 5.19 -15.10 -3.25
CA ILE A 57 6.19 -14.96 -4.31
C ILE A 57 7.60 -15.13 -3.73
N GLY A 58 7.89 -14.52 -2.57
CA GLY A 58 9.17 -14.66 -1.89
C GLY A 58 9.55 -16.12 -1.59
N LYS A 59 8.59 -16.93 -1.12
CA LYS A 59 8.81 -18.37 -0.89
C LYS A 59 9.09 -19.13 -2.18
N VAL A 60 8.36 -18.82 -3.25
CA VAL A 60 8.59 -19.43 -4.57
C VAL A 60 9.98 -19.07 -5.10
N VAL A 61 10.39 -17.82 -4.97
CA VAL A 61 11.74 -17.35 -5.36
C VAL A 61 12.83 -18.10 -4.58
N GLU A 62 12.67 -18.25 -3.27
CA GLU A 62 13.62 -19.01 -2.42
C GLU A 62 13.71 -20.50 -2.82
N LEU A 63 12.57 -21.11 -3.16
CA LEU A 63 12.52 -22.47 -3.67
C LEU A 63 13.28 -22.59 -5.01
N ILE A 64 13.06 -21.67 -5.95
CA ILE A 64 13.75 -21.68 -7.25
C ILE A 64 15.26 -21.47 -7.05
N ALA A 65 15.66 -20.57 -6.14
CA ALA A 65 17.08 -20.37 -5.80
C ALA A 65 17.71 -21.65 -5.24
N THR A 66 16.98 -22.39 -4.41
CA THR A 66 17.40 -23.69 -3.88
C THR A 66 17.56 -24.73 -4.99
N ILE A 67 16.58 -24.80 -5.92
CA ILE A 67 16.63 -25.69 -7.09
C ILE A 67 17.84 -25.35 -7.97
N ALA A 68 18.06 -24.06 -8.28
CA ALA A 68 19.20 -23.61 -9.06
C ALA A 68 20.54 -24.03 -8.43
N LYS A 69 20.67 -23.88 -7.11
CA LYS A 69 21.86 -24.33 -6.37
C LYS A 69 22.06 -25.85 -6.46
N GLN A 70 20.99 -26.63 -6.32
CA GLN A 70 21.06 -28.10 -6.46
C GLN A 70 21.42 -28.52 -7.88
N THR A 71 20.82 -27.90 -8.90
CA THR A 71 21.12 -28.14 -10.30
C THR A 71 22.57 -27.82 -10.63
N ASN A 72 23.11 -26.71 -10.10
CA ASN A 72 24.53 -26.35 -10.25
C ASN A 72 25.46 -27.41 -9.64
N LEU A 73 25.14 -27.94 -8.45
CA LEU A 73 25.91 -29.03 -7.84
C LEU A 73 25.82 -30.34 -8.64
N LEU A 74 24.64 -30.65 -9.18
CA LEU A 74 24.43 -31.84 -10.01
C LEU A 74 25.21 -31.73 -11.33
N ALA A 75 25.19 -30.56 -11.96
CA ALA A 75 25.97 -30.25 -13.15
C ALA A 75 27.48 -30.36 -12.89
N LEU A 76 27.96 -29.83 -11.75
CA LEU A 76 29.35 -29.96 -11.35
C LEU A 76 29.77 -31.44 -11.20
N ASN A 77 28.96 -32.26 -10.55
CA ASN A 77 29.23 -33.70 -10.43
C ASN A 77 29.27 -34.39 -11.80
N ALA A 78 28.37 -34.01 -12.72
CA ALA A 78 28.38 -34.51 -14.08
C ALA A 78 29.65 -34.10 -14.85
N THR A 79 30.13 -32.85 -14.68
CA THR A 79 31.40 -32.39 -15.27
C THR A 79 32.59 -33.22 -14.75
N ILE A 80 32.62 -33.54 -13.45
CA ILE A 80 33.68 -34.36 -12.84
C ILE A 80 33.67 -35.78 -13.43
N GLU A 81 32.50 -36.41 -13.53
CA GLU A 81 32.39 -37.78 -14.05
C GLU A 81 32.68 -37.82 -15.57
N ALA A 82 32.28 -36.80 -16.32
CA ALA A 82 32.62 -36.64 -17.73
C ALA A 82 34.14 -36.52 -17.94
N ALA A 83 34.84 -35.76 -17.09
CA ALA A 83 36.29 -35.67 -17.13
C ALA A 83 36.96 -37.03 -16.82
N ARG A 84 36.38 -37.81 -15.89
CA ARG A 84 36.85 -39.14 -15.54
C ARG A 84 36.69 -40.15 -16.68
N ALA A 85 35.66 -40.01 -17.50
CA ALA A 85 35.42 -40.82 -18.69
C ALA A 85 36.34 -40.46 -19.89
N GLY A 86 37.15 -39.38 -19.78
CA GLY A 86 38.09 -38.97 -20.81
C GLY A 86 37.41 -38.61 -22.13
N GLU A 87 37.92 -39.11 -23.26
CA GLU A 87 37.36 -38.85 -24.60
C GLU A 87 35.89 -39.28 -24.74
N ALA A 88 35.47 -40.36 -24.06
CA ALA A 88 34.09 -40.83 -24.10
C ALA A 88 33.10 -39.87 -23.39
N GLY A 89 33.60 -39.02 -22.48
CA GLY A 89 32.80 -38.06 -21.72
C GLY A 89 32.69 -36.67 -22.35
N ARG A 90 33.36 -36.40 -23.47
CA ARG A 90 33.45 -35.04 -24.05
C ARG A 90 32.10 -34.38 -24.33
N GLY A 91 31.16 -35.12 -24.91
CA GLY A 91 29.80 -34.62 -25.18
C GLY A 91 29.02 -34.33 -23.90
N PHE A 92 29.15 -35.21 -22.90
CA PHE A 92 28.52 -35.00 -21.58
C PHE A 92 29.12 -33.81 -20.84
N ALA A 93 30.43 -33.54 -21.00
CA ALA A 93 31.08 -32.40 -20.37
C ALA A 93 30.53 -31.06 -20.88
N VAL A 94 30.22 -30.96 -22.19
CA VAL A 94 29.62 -29.75 -22.78
C VAL A 94 28.23 -29.50 -22.20
N VAL A 95 27.36 -30.52 -22.21
CA VAL A 95 26.01 -30.42 -21.65
C VAL A 95 26.05 -30.07 -20.16
N ALA A 96 26.94 -30.70 -19.39
CA ALA A 96 27.10 -30.39 -17.97
C ALA A 96 27.53 -28.92 -17.74
N SER A 97 28.39 -28.36 -18.60
CA SER A 97 28.76 -26.94 -18.52
C SER A 97 27.57 -26.03 -18.82
N GLU A 98 26.80 -26.30 -19.87
CA GLU A 98 25.62 -25.49 -20.21
C GLU A 98 24.58 -25.51 -19.08
N VAL A 99 24.32 -26.68 -18.49
CA VAL A 99 23.39 -26.79 -17.35
C VAL A 99 23.91 -26.00 -16.14
N LYS A 100 25.23 -26.03 -15.90
CA LYS A 100 25.87 -25.26 -14.82
C LYS A 100 25.69 -23.76 -15.03
N ASP A 101 25.90 -23.27 -16.24
CA ASP A 101 25.77 -21.86 -16.59
C ASP A 101 24.31 -21.40 -16.45
N LEU A 102 23.35 -22.20 -16.95
CA LEU A 102 21.92 -21.92 -16.82
C LEU A 102 21.46 -21.90 -15.36
N ALA A 103 22.02 -22.78 -14.52
CA ALA A 103 21.75 -22.79 -13.09
C ALA A 103 22.29 -21.53 -12.39
N ASN A 104 23.45 -21.02 -12.80
CA ASN A 104 24.00 -19.77 -12.27
C ASN A 104 23.17 -18.55 -12.70
N GLU A 105 22.77 -18.48 -13.98
CA GLU A 105 21.87 -17.43 -14.47
C GLU A 105 20.53 -17.43 -13.73
N THR A 106 19.97 -18.62 -13.48
CA THR A 106 18.75 -18.78 -12.69
C THR A 106 18.94 -18.27 -11.26
N ALA A 107 20.08 -18.54 -10.63
CA ALA A 107 20.40 -18.05 -9.28
C ALA A 107 20.51 -16.52 -9.22
N VAL A 108 21.10 -15.90 -10.25
CA VAL A 108 21.19 -14.42 -10.35
C VAL A 108 19.79 -13.82 -10.54
N ALA A 109 19.01 -14.33 -11.50
CA ALA A 109 17.67 -13.82 -11.78
C ALA A 109 16.74 -13.96 -10.56
N THR A 110 16.79 -15.09 -9.84
CA THR A 110 16.01 -15.26 -8.61
C THR A 110 16.44 -14.31 -7.51
N SER A 111 17.74 -14.02 -7.37
CA SER A 111 18.22 -13.01 -6.42
C SER A 111 17.69 -11.60 -6.75
N GLU A 112 17.67 -11.22 -8.03
CA GLU A 112 17.14 -9.92 -8.47
C GLU A 112 15.64 -9.80 -8.19
N ILE A 113 14.87 -10.85 -8.51
CA ILE A 113 13.43 -10.90 -8.20
C ILE A 113 13.22 -10.84 -6.68
N GLY A 114 14.04 -11.54 -5.89
CA GLY A 114 13.98 -11.46 -4.43
C GLY A 114 14.17 -10.04 -3.90
N GLY A 115 15.10 -9.29 -4.48
CA GLY A 115 15.28 -7.86 -4.19
C GLY A 115 14.06 -7.01 -4.53
N GLN A 116 13.45 -7.23 -5.71
CA GLN A 116 12.24 -6.51 -6.13
C GLN A 116 11.05 -6.81 -5.21
N VAL A 117 10.84 -8.07 -4.84
CA VAL A 117 9.79 -8.49 -3.90
C VAL A 117 10.02 -7.86 -2.52
N GLY A 118 11.28 -7.77 -2.07
CA GLY A 118 11.65 -7.05 -0.86
C GLY A 118 11.28 -5.57 -0.92
N GLY A 119 11.57 -4.90 -2.03
CA GLY A 119 11.19 -3.51 -2.29
C GLY A 119 9.67 -3.31 -2.23
N ILE A 120 8.90 -4.15 -2.93
CA ILE A 120 7.43 -4.09 -2.90
C ILE A 120 6.89 -4.22 -1.48
N ARG A 121 7.46 -5.13 -0.66
CA ARG A 121 7.04 -5.27 0.75
C ARG A 121 7.34 -4.02 1.58
N SER A 122 8.48 -3.39 1.38
CA SER A 122 8.82 -2.11 2.03
C SER A 122 7.83 -1.01 1.64
N ASP A 123 7.59 -0.82 0.34
CA ASP A 123 6.64 0.18 -0.16
C ASP A 123 5.22 -0.06 0.38
N THR A 124 4.85 -1.33 0.53
CA THR A 124 3.56 -1.74 1.11
C THR A 124 3.46 -1.35 2.59
N GLN A 125 4.54 -1.49 3.36
CA GLN A 125 4.60 -1.08 4.77
C GLN A 125 4.56 0.45 4.93
N ASP A 126 5.24 1.17 4.06
CA ASP A 126 5.20 2.64 4.01
C ASP A 126 3.77 3.12 3.69
N ALA A 127 3.10 2.45 2.76
CA ALA A 127 1.71 2.74 2.42
C ALA A 127 0.74 2.49 3.59
N VAL A 128 0.95 1.43 4.39
CA VAL A 128 0.16 1.21 5.63
C VAL A 128 0.35 2.38 6.58
N SER A 129 1.60 2.78 6.84
CA SER A 129 1.93 3.87 7.77
C SER A 129 1.26 5.19 7.34
N ALA A 130 1.31 5.52 6.06
CA ALA A 130 0.65 6.70 5.51
C ALA A 130 -0.87 6.66 5.67
N ILE A 131 -1.50 5.48 5.55
CA ILE A 131 -2.93 5.32 5.77
C ILE A 131 -3.29 5.45 7.26
N GLU A 132 -2.44 4.98 8.17
CA GLU A 132 -2.65 5.16 9.61
C GLU A 132 -2.58 6.63 10.02
N GLU A 133 -1.63 7.38 9.47
CA GLU A 133 -1.57 8.84 9.64
C GLU A 133 -2.84 9.51 9.09
N MET A 134 -3.28 9.11 7.90
CA MET A 134 -4.51 9.62 7.29
C MET A 134 -5.74 9.31 8.15
N ARG A 135 -5.82 8.13 8.76
CA ARG A 135 -6.89 7.77 9.70
C ARG A 135 -6.92 8.71 10.90
N GLY A 136 -5.76 9.05 11.46
CA GLY A 136 -5.66 10.02 12.56
C GLY A 136 -6.17 11.42 12.17
N LEU A 137 -5.83 11.88 10.97
CA LEU A 137 -6.34 13.16 10.45
C LEU A 137 -7.85 13.14 10.25
N ILE A 138 -8.40 12.03 9.77
CA ILE A 138 -9.85 11.86 9.59
C ILE A 138 -10.59 11.85 10.94
N GLU A 139 -10.01 11.23 11.98
CA GLU A 139 -10.55 11.27 13.34
C GLU A 139 -10.52 12.67 13.95
N GLU A 140 -9.51 13.48 13.63
CA GLU A 140 -9.48 14.90 14.00
C GLU A 140 -10.56 15.71 13.28
N LEU A 141 -10.77 15.46 11.99
CA LEU A 141 -11.85 16.08 11.22
C LEU A 141 -13.24 15.74 11.78
N ASP A 142 -13.47 14.47 12.15
CA ASP A 142 -14.73 14.04 12.76
C ASP A 142 -14.99 14.78 14.10
N ARG A 143 -13.97 14.89 14.95
CA ARG A 143 -14.07 15.67 16.21
C ARG A 143 -14.41 17.14 15.95
N CYS A 144 -13.75 17.76 14.98
CA CYS A 144 -14.00 19.16 14.63
C CYS A 144 -15.43 19.37 14.13
N GLN A 145 -15.94 18.44 13.33
CA GLN A 145 -17.31 18.43 12.83
C GLN A 145 -18.35 18.28 13.95
N GLN A 146 -18.08 17.44 14.97
CA GLN A 146 -18.95 17.32 16.14
C GLN A 146 -19.05 18.64 16.92
N VAL A 147 -17.94 19.37 17.08
CA VAL A 147 -17.93 20.70 17.71
C VAL A 147 -18.76 21.70 16.92
N ILE A 148 -18.56 21.79 15.59
CA ILE A 148 -19.33 22.69 14.71
C ILE A 148 -20.82 22.38 14.79
N SER A 149 -21.19 21.10 14.71
CA SER A 149 -22.59 20.67 14.78
C SER A 149 -23.23 21.06 16.12
N GLY A 150 -22.49 20.96 17.23
CA GLY A 150 -22.92 21.44 18.54
C GLY A 150 -23.22 22.93 18.56
N ILE A 151 -22.30 23.76 18.03
CA ILE A 151 -22.46 25.22 17.96
C ILE A 151 -23.68 25.62 17.11
N VAL A 152 -23.86 24.96 15.96
CA VAL A 152 -25.01 25.21 15.06
C VAL A 152 -26.33 24.91 15.76
N LEU A 153 -26.41 23.81 16.50
CA LEU A 153 -27.61 23.44 17.24
C LEU A 153 -27.94 24.45 18.35
N GLU A 154 -26.92 24.96 19.06
CA GLU A 154 -27.11 26.01 20.06
C GLU A 154 -27.62 27.31 19.43
N GLN A 155 -27.08 27.72 18.27
CA GLN A 155 -27.50 28.95 17.57
C GLN A 155 -28.86 28.85 16.87
N GLN A 156 -29.35 27.65 16.57
CA GLN A 156 -30.72 27.44 16.06
C GLN A 156 -31.78 27.42 17.18
N ALA A 157 -31.36 27.15 18.42
CA ALA A 157 -32.26 27.01 19.57
C ALA A 157 -32.42 28.29 20.41
N GLY A 158 -31.50 29.26 20.24
CA GLY A 158 -31.55 30.60 20.85
C GLY A 158 -32.16 31.64 19.92
#